data_AF-A0AAQ2EUV8-F1
#
_entry.id   AF-A0AAQ2EUV8-F1
#
_cell.length_a   1.000
_cell.length_b   1.000
_cell.length_c   1.000
_cell.angle_alpha   90.00
_cell.angle_beta   90.00
_cell.angle_gamma   90.00
#
_symmetry.space_group_name_H-M   'P 1'
#
loop_
_entity.id
_entity.type
_entity.pdbx_description
1 polymer ?
#
loop_
_entity_poly.entity_id
_entity_poly.type
_entity_poly.pdbx_seq_one_letter_code
_entity_poly.pdbx_strand_id
1 'polypeptide(L)'
;MDEKRREYFKNYVEQRKRISISLSLADYQKIEYLAGKMQMKPTSFVGHIVQQKLGKNPHLSPEIQQELTEVTYLIRNIANNVNQIAHRSNTLKVMVDENALLMELKRLEDTVKNYVSQKVNA
;
A
#
# COMPACT_ATOMS: atom_id res chain seq x y z
N MET A 1 34.09 -15.68 -21.38
CA MET A 1 33.09 -14.93 -20.58
C MET A 1 32.21 -14.15 -21.54
N ASP A 2 30.94 -14.52 -21.64
CA ASP A 2 29.96 -13.92 -22.56
C ASP A 2 29.97 -12.39 -22.48
N GLU A 3 29.96 -11.75 -23.64
CA GLU A 3 29.96 -10.30 -23.81
C GLU A 3 28.79 -9.63 -23.07
N LYS A 4 27.62 -10.27 -23.10
CA LYS A 4 26.43 -9.88 -22.31
C LYS A 4 26.69 -9.85 -20.79
N ARG A 5 27.50 -10.78 -20.26
CA ARG A 5 27.84 -10.80 -18.83
C ARG A 5 28.73 -9.61 -18.48
N ARG A 6 29.71 -9.29 -19.32
CA ARG A 6 30.62 -8.14 -19.11
C ARG A 6 29.87 -6.81 -19.15
N GLU A 7 28.99 -6.65 -20.12
CA GLU A 7 28.16 -5.45 -20.26
C GLU A 7 27.19 -5.28 -19.07
N TYR A 8 26.57 -6.37 -18.62
CA TYR A 8 25.75 -6.38 -17.40
C TYR A 8 26.53 -5.92 -16.17
N PHE A 9 27.74 -6.46 -15.93
CA PHE A 9 28.57 -6.04 -14.79
C PHE A 9 29.00 -4.58 -14.88
N LYS A 10 29.32 -4.09 -16.08
CA LYS A 10 29.70 -2.68 -16.30
C LYS A 10 28.55 -1.74 -15.93
N ASN A 11 27.36 -1.99 -16.46
CA ASN A 11 26.15 -1.20 -16.15
C ASN A 11 25.76 -1.29 -14.66
N TYR A 12 25.96 -2.47 -14.05
CA TYR A 12 25.65 -2.69 -12.64
C TYR A 12 26.50 -1.84 -11.68
N VAL A 13 27.81 -1.68 -11.97
CA VAL A 13 28.75 -0.89 -11.15
C VAL A 13 28.53 0.62 -11.30
N GLU A 14 28.11 1.05 -12.48
CA GLU A 14 27.81 2.46 -12.75
C GLU A 14 26.54 2.91 -12.01
N GLN A 15 25.50 2.06 -11.96
CA GLN A 15 24.19 2.41 -11.42
C GLN A 15 24.00 2.11 -9.93
N ARG A 16 24.86 1.28 -9.32
CA ARG A 16 24.73 0.90 -7.90
C ARG A 16 25.98 1.25 -7.11
N LYS A 17 25.80 2.00 -6.03
CA LYS A 17 26.83 2.28 -5.03
C LYS A 17 26.52 1.54 -3.74
N ARG A 18 27.56 1.00 -3.10
CA ARG A 18 27.46 0.32 -1.81
C ARG A 18 27.78 1.31 -0.69
N ILE A 19 26.89 1.39 0.29
CA ILE A 19 27.12 2.09 1.55
C ILE A 19 27.43 1.04 2.61
N SER A 20 28.53 1.22 3.34
CA SER A 20 28.90 0.36 4.48
C SER A 20 28.73 1.17 5.76
N ILE A 21 27.99 0.63 6.73
CA ILE A 21 27.75 1.25 8.02
C ILE A 21 28.16 0.28 9.13
N SER A 22 28.81 0.81 10.16
CA SER A 22 29.08 0.06 11.39
C SER A 22 28.05 0.45 12.44
N LEU A 23 27.45 -0.54 13.10
CA LEU A 23 26.42 -0.35 14.11
C LEU A 23 26.90 -0.89 15.45
N SER A 24 26.38 -0.34 16.54
CA SER A 24 26.51 -0.98 17.84
C SER A 24 25.80 -2.34 17.83
N LEU A 25 26.24 -3.28 18.67
CA LEU A 25 25.57 -4.58 18.80
C LEU A 25 24.09 -4.42 19.17
N ALA A 26 23.78 -3.48 20.07
CA ALA A 26 22.42 -3.21 20.52
C ALA A 26 21.52 -2.71 19.37
N ASP A 27 22.03 -1.85 18.50
CA ASP A 27 21.26 -1.35 17.36
C ASP A 27 21.07 -2.41 16.28
N TYR A 28 22.09 -3.24 16.06
CA TYR A 28 21.96 -4.38 15.14
C TYR A 28 20.90 -5.38 15.62
N GLN A 29 20.86 -5.71 16.91
CA GLN A 29 19.84 -6.60 17.49
C GLN A 29 18.42 -6.05 17.32
N LYS A 30 18.22 -4.74 17.49
CA LYS A 30 16.92 -4.10 17.25
C LYS A 30 16.52 -4.21 15.78
N ILE A 31 17.45 -3.98 14.86
CA ILE A 31 17.22 -4.12 13.41
C ILE A 31 16.86 -5.56 13.07
N GLU A 32 17.59 -6.53 13.61
CA GLU A 32 17.33 -7.96 13.40
C GLU A 32 15.94 -8.37 13.89
N TYR A 33 15.57 -7.93 15.10
CA TYR A 33 14.24 -8.18 15.66
C TYR A 33 13.11 -7.60 14.78
N LEU A 34 13.24 -6.34 14.36
CA LEU A 34 12.23 -5.68 13.53
C LEU A 34 12.15 -6.30 12.13
N ALA A 35 13.30 -6.65 11.54
CA ALA A 35 13.35 -7.35 10.26
C ALA A 35 12.69 -8.73 10.35
N GLY A 36 12.90 -9.45 11.47
CA GLY A 36 12.25 -10.74 11.75
C GLY A 36 10.72 -10.63 11.80
N LYS A 37 10.16 -9.59 12.43
CA LYS A 37 8.71 -9.34 12.44
C LYS A 37 8.12 -9.15 11.04
N MET A 38 8.90 -8.59 10.13
CA MET A 38 8.49 -8.38 8.73
C MET A 38 8.85 -9.55 7.82
N GLN A 39 9.45 -10.63 8.35
CA GLN A 39 9.97 -11.76 7.58
C GLN A 39 11.04 -11.35 6.54
N MET A 40 11.90 -10.42 6.92
CA MET A 40 12.92 -9.82 6.05
C MET A 40 14.33 -10.01 6.62
N LYS A 41 15.33 -9.93 5.74
CA LYS A 41 16.73 -9.83 6.17
C LYS A 41 17.03 -8.43 6.72
N PRO A 42 17.92 -8.29 7.73
CA PRO A 42 18.31 -6.99 8.28
C PRO A 42 18.74 -5.96 7.23
N THR A 43 19.51 -6.40 6.23
CA THR A 43 19.98 -5.54 5.12
C THR A 43 18.84 -5.07 4.22
N SER A 44 17.87 -5.93 3.92
CA SER A 44 16.68 -5.54 3.16
C SER A 44 15.88 -4.51 3.96
N PHE A 45 15.59 -4.78 5.24
CA PHE A 45 14.85 -3.88 6.11
C PHE A 45 15.46 -2.47 6.18
N VAL A 46 16.79 -2.37 6.39
CA VAL A 46 17.49 -1.07 6.36
C VAL A 46 17.37 -0.41 4.99
N GLY A 47 17.52 -1.16 3.90
CA GLY A 47 17.31 -0.65 2.54
C GLY A 47 15.92 -0.06 2.33
N HIS A 48 14.87 -0.68 2.89
CA HIS A 48 13.51 -0.17 2.81
C HIS A 48 13.30 1.12 3.60
N ILE A 49 13.84 1.21 4.82
CA ILE A 49 13.79 2.45 5.61
C ILE A 49 14.44 3.60 4.83
N VAL A 50 15.62 3.35 4.23
CA VAL A 50 16.33 4.35 3.43
C VAL A 50 15.48 4.75 2.21
N GLN A 51 14.92 3.81 1.47
CA GLN A 51 14.07 4.13 0.32
C GLN A 51 12.82 4.92 0.70
N GLN A 52 12.15 4.53 1.78
CA GLN A 52 10.98 5.25 2.32
C GLN A 52 11.35 6.70 2.68
N LYS A 53 12.48 6.92 3.34
CA LYS A 53 12.96 8.27 3.68
C LYS A 53 13.35 9.09 2.46
N LEU A 54 13.81 8.44 1.39
CA LEU A 54 14.13 9.08 0.11
C LEU A 54 12.89 9.30 -0.78
N GLY A 55 11.67 9.08 -0.27
CA GLY A 55 10.43 9.30 -1.02
C GLY A 55 10.17 8.24 -2.10
N LYS A 56 10.91 7.13 -2.11
CA LYS A 56 10.58 5.95 -2.92
C LYS A 56 9.61 5.11 -2.08
N ASN A 57 8.35 5.09 -2.50
CA ASN A 57 7.16 4.51 -1.84
C ASN A 57 7.41 3.58 -0.63
N PRO A 58 6.71 3.80 0.50
CA PRO A 58 6.80 2.92 1.66
C PRO A 58 6.46 1.47 1.27
N HIS A 59 7.27 0.52 1.73
CA HIS A 59 6.91 -0.90 1.64
C HIS A 59 5.84 -1.18 2.68
N LEU A 60 4.58 -1.17 2.23
CA LEU A 60 3.45 -1.64 3.02
C LEU A 60 3.56 -3.16 3.14
N SER A 61 3.23 -3.74 4.30
CA SER A 61 3.19 -5.20 4.41
C SER A 61 2.20 -5.78 3.40
N PRO A 62 2.38 -7.03 2.94
CA PRO A 62 1.44 -7.66 2.00
C PRO A 62 -0.01 -7.61 2.50
N GLU A 63 -0.22 -7.74 3.81
CA GLU A 63 -1.55 -7.64 4.42
C GLU A 63 -2.14 -6.24 4.21
N ILE A 64 -1.39 -5.18 4.51
CA ILE A 64 -1.86 -3.80 4.33
C ILE A 64 -2.13 -3.48 2.85
N GLN A 65 -1.34 -4.02 1.93
CA GLN A 65 -1.59 -3.84 0.48
C GLN A 65 -2.88 -4.53 0.02
N GLN A 66 -3.14 -5.74 0.54
CA GLN A 66 -4.36 -6.47 0.24
C GLN A 66 -5.59 -5.76 0.82
N GLU A 67 -5.46 -5.25 2.04
CA GLU A 67 -6.49 -4.46 2.72
C GLU A 67 -6.83 -3.15 1.97
N LEU A 68 -5.82 -2.42 1.51
CA LEU A 68 -6.02 -1.22 0.68
C LEU A 68 -6.67 -1.55 -0.68
N THR A 69 -6.36 -2.72 -1.22
CA THR A 69 -6.97 -3.21 -2.46
C THR A 69 -8.47 -3.45 -2.27
N GLU A 70 -8.86 -4.07 -1.15
CA GLU A 70 -10.27 -4.29 -0.79
C GLU A 70 -11.04 -2.97 -0.61
N VAL A 71 -10.45 -1.99 0.09
CA VAL A 71 -11.04 -0.65 0.22
C VAL A 71 -11.23 0.01 -1.15
N THR A 72 -10.26 -0.12 -2.05
CA THR A 72 -10.34 0.41 -3.42
C THR A 72 -11.49 -0.23 -4.21
N TYR A 73 -11.71 -1.54 -4.04
CA TYR A 73 -12.85 -2.23 -4.67
C TYR A 73 -14.20 -1.74 -4.14
N LEU A 74 -14.34 -1.55 -2.83
CA LEU A 74 -15.56 -1.01 -2.23
C LEU A 74 -15.89 0.39 -2.78
N ILE A 75 -14.89 1.27 -2.87
CA ILE A 75 -15.06 2.62 -3.43
C ILE A 75 -15.49 2.56 -4.90
N ARG A 76 -14.88 1.68 -5.71
CA ARG A 76 -15.27 1.51 -7.13
C ARG A 76 -16.71 1.02 -7.29
N ASN A 77 -17.14 0.07 -6.47
CA ASN A 77 -18.52 -0.42 -6.51
C ASN A 77 -19.51 0.69 -6.21
N ILE A 78 -19.19 1.57 -5.26
CA ILE A 78 -20.04 2.71 -4.94
C ILE A 78 -20.05 3.70 -6.09
N ALA A 79 -18.89 4.08 -6.62
CA ALA A 79 -18.80 4.97 -7.78
C ALA A 79 -19.65 4.45 -8.95
N ASN A 80 -19.62 3.12 -9.20
CA ASN A 80 -20.46 2.48 -10.20
C ASN A 80 -21.96 2.57 -9.87
N ASN A 81 -22.36 2.33 -8.61
CA ASN A 81 -23.75 2.43 -8.17
C ASN A 81 -24.27 3.87 -8.28
N VAL A 82 -23.48 4.85 -7.85
CA VAL A 82 -23.79 6.29 -7.98
C VAL A 82 -23.94 6.67 -9.46
N ASN A 83 -23.01 6.22 -10.32
CA ASN A 83 -23.07 6.50 -11.74
C ASN A 83 -24.30 5.88 -12.41
N GLN A 84 -24.71 4.68 -12.00
CA GLN A 84 -25.95 4.05 -12.47
C GLN A 84 -27.21 4.81 -12.02
N ILE A 85 -27.24 5.28 -10.77
CA ILE A 85 -28.35 6.08 -10.24
C ILE A 85 -28.44 7.41 -10.99
N ALA A 86 -27.32 8.09 -11.20
CA ALA A 86 -27.25 9.33 -11.96
C ALA A 86 -27.70 9.13 -13.41
N HIS A 87 -27.25 8.06 -14.07
CA HIS A 87 -27.68 7.74 -15.43
C HIS A 87 -29.19 7.45 -15.49
N ARG A 88 -29.72 6.66 -14.55
CA ARG A 88 -31.17 6.36 -14.46
C ARG A 88 -32.00 7.60 -14.19
N SER A 89 -31.54 8.50 -13.31
CA SER A 89 -32.17 9.80 -13.07
C SER A 89 -32.28 10.63 -14.34
N ASN A 90 -31.17 10.74 -15.05
CA ASN A 90 -31.07 11.58 -16.24
C ASN A 90 -31.89 10.98 -17.40
N THR A 91 -31.96 9.65 -17.47
CA THR A 91 -32.73 8.93 -18.51
C THR A 91 -34.23 8.93 -18.23
N LEU A 92 -34.66 8.84 -16.97
CA LEU A 92 -36.06 8.73 -16.58
C LEU A 92 -36.73 10.07 -16.26
N LYS A 93 -35.98 11.18 -16.11
CA LYS A 93 -36.48 12.51 -15.68
C LYS A 93 -37.35 12.48 -14.41
N VAL A 94 -37.20 11.44 -13.58
CA VAL A 94 -37.86 11.33 -12.27
C VAL A 94 -36.82 11.62 -11.20
N MET A 95 -37.23 12.38 -10.19
CA MET A 95 -36.43 12.73 -9.01
C MET A 95 -35.87 11.44 -8.40
N VAL A 96 -34.54 11.38 -8.22
CA VAL A 96 -33.88 10.22 -7.60
C VAL A 96 -34.34 10.12 -6.17
N ASP A 97 -34.61 8.91 -5.70
CA ASP A 97 -34.75 8.65 -4.27
C ASP A 97 -33.39 8.87 -3.60
N GLU A 98 -33.14 10.12 -3.18
CA GLU A 98 -31.92 10.58 -2.51
C GLU A 98 -31.58 9.72 -1.30
N ASN A 99 -32.59 9.09 -0.68
CA ASN A 99 -32.44 8.20 0.46
C ASN A 99 -31.65 6.93 0.11
N ALA A 100 -31.80 6.38 -1.11
CA ALA A 100 -31.08 5.18 -1.52
C ALA A 100 -29.57 5.45 -1.67
N LEU A 101 -29.20 6.63 -2.19
CA LEU A 101 -27.82 7.07 -2.29
C LEU A 101 -27.20 7.34 -0.91
N LEU A 102 -27.94 8.03 -0.03
CA LEU A 102 -27.56 8.27 1.36
C LEU A 102 -27.35 6.97 2.13
N MET A 103 -28.17 5.94 1.89
CA MET A 103 -28.03 4.63 2.52
C MET A 103 -26.75 3.92 2.11
N GLU A 104 -26.37 3.96 0.83
CA GLU A 104 -25.13 3.35 0.35
C GLU A 104 -23.88 4.10 0.85
N LEU A 105 -23.94 5.44 0.94
CA LEU A 105 -22.87 6.24 1.54
C LEU A 105 -22.71 5.95 3.04
N LYS A 106 -23.82 5.79 3.77
CA LYS A 106 -23.80 5.41 5.19
C LYS A 106 -23.22 4.02 5.39
N ARG A 107 -23.58 3.07 4.52
CA ARG A 107 -23.05 1.70 4.56
C ARG A 107 -21.54 1.66 4.34
N LEU A 108 -21.01 2.52 3.47
CA LEU A 108 -19.57 2.70 3.31
C LEU A 108 -18.93 3.26 4.57
N GLU A 109 -19.49 4.33 5.11
CA GLU A 109 -18.98 4.98 6.31
C GLU A 109 -18.88 3.99 7.47
N ASP A 110 -19.93 3.20 7.70
CA ASP A 110 -19.96 2.18 8.74
C ASP A 110 -18.94 1.06 8.48
N THR A 111 -18.79 0.63 7.22
CA THR A 111 -17.83 -0.42 6.84
C THR A 111 -16.38 0.05 7.08
N VAL A 112 -16.06 1.28 6.65
CA VAL A 112 -14.73 1.86 6.85
C VAL A 112 -14.46 2.14 8.34
N LYS A 113 -15.44 2.69 9.07
CA LYS A 113 -15.31 2.93 10.51
C LYS A 113 -15.10 1.64 11.30
N ASN A 114 -15.85 0.59 11.01
CA ASN A 114 -15.71 -0.70 11.69
C ASN A 114 -14.35 -1.33 11.39
N TYR A 115 -13.93 -1.29 10.14
CA TYR A 115 -12.64 -1.79 9.70
C TYR A 115 -11.47 -1.08 10.40
N VAL A 116 -11.49 0.27 10.41
CA VAL A 116 -10.46 1.08 11.10
C VAL A 116 -10.51 0.87 12.61
N SER A 117 -11.69 0.83 13.22
CA SER A 117 -11.84 0.67 14.68
C SER A 117 -11.37 -0.69 15.20
N GLN A 118 -11.54 -1.75 14.42
CA GLN A 118 -11.02 -3.08 14.75
C GLN A 118 -9.49 -3.14 14.69
N LYS A 119 -8.86 -2.32 13.86
CA LYS A 119 -7.39 -2.33 13.66
C LYS A 119 -6.66 -1.32 14.55
N VAL A 120 -7.30 -0.23 14.97
CA VAL A 120 -6.71 0.78 15.87
C VAL A 120 -6.78 0.35 17.35
N ASN A 121 -7.75 -0.50 17.72
CA ASN A 121 -7.93 -1.00 19.08
C ASN A 121 -7.38 -2.44 19.32
N ALA A 122 -6.60 -2.98 18.37
CA ALA A 122 -5.97 -4.30 18.45
C ALA A 122 -4.45 -4.21 18.64
#